data_AF-A0A1G0LPW7-F1
#
_entry.id   AF-A0A1G0LPW7-F1
#
_cell.length_a   1.000
_cell.length_b   1.000
_cell.length_c   1.000
_cell.angle_alpha   90.00
_cell.angle_beta   90.00
_cell.angle_gamma   90.00
#
_symmetry.space_group_name_H-M   'P 1'
#
loop_
_entity.id
_entity.type
_entity.pdbx_description
1 polymer ?
#
loop_
_entity_poly.entity_id
_entity_poly.type
_entity_poly.pdbx_seq_one_letter_code
_entity_poly.pdbx_strand_id
1 'polypeptide(L)'
;MAGGGATVDLLLSDVIMPGMSGPELAERLVQRHPGLKVLFMSGYTEDAVESRGVLGLGAPLVLKPFTPDDLARRVREVLDQRG
;
A
#
# COMPACT_ATOMS: atom_id res chain seq x y z
N MET A 1 -11.06 29.38 -10.05
CA MET A 1 -11.77 28.65 -8.97
C MET A 1 -12.13 27.26 -9.47
N ALA A 2 -11.33 26.26 -9.11
CA ALA A 2 -11.65 24.82 -9.16
C ALA A 2 -10.63 24.06 -8.29
N GLY A 3 -10.57 24.42 -7.00
CA GLY A 3 -9.69 23.78 -6.02
C GLY A 3 -10.44 22.68 -5.28
N GLY A 4 -10.81 21.62 -5.99
CA GLY A 4 -11.45 20.43 -5.41
C GLY A 4 -10.58 19.21 -5.65
N GLY A 5 -9.34 19.22 -5.14
CA GLY A 5 -8.49 18.04 -5.19
C GLY A 5 -9.08 16.98 -4.28
N ALA A 6 -9.61 15.89 -4.84
CA ALA A 6 -10.07 14.77 -4.04
C ALA A 6 -8.93 14.28 -3.14
N THR A 7 -9.19 14.17 -1.84
CA THR A 7 -8.24 13.59 -0.89
C THR A 7 -8.09 12.11 -1.19
N VAL A 8 -6.85 11.65 -1.30
CA VAL A 8 -6.54 10.22 -1.46
C VAL A 8 -6.11 9.69 -0.09
N ASP A 9 -6.93 8.82 0.48
CA ASP A 9 -6.72 8.28 1.84
C ASP A 9 -5.89 6.99 1.85
N LEU A 10 -5.81 6.29 0.71
CA LEU A 10 -5.11 5.00 0.59
C LEU A 10 -4.42 4.85 -0.78
N LEU A 11 -3.16 4.46 -0.73
CA LEU A 11 -2.40 3.91 -1.85
C LEU A 11 -2.49 2.37 -1.83
N LEU A 12 -3.00 1.79 -2.91
CA LEU A 12 -2.92 0.36 -3.18
C LEU A 12 -1.90 0.13 -4.31
N SER A 13 -0.81 -0.58 -4.06
CA SER A 13 0.28 -0.79 -5.05
C SER A 13 0.80 -2.23 -5.04
N ASP A 14 1.26 -2.72 -6.19
CA ASP A 14 2.13 -3.91 -6.22
C ASP A 14 3.48 -3.57 -5.58
N VAL A 15 4.15 -4.56 -4.99
CA VAL A 15 5.52 -4.44 -4.50
C VAL A 15 6.50 -4.36 -5.66
N ILE A 16 6.28 -5.16 -6.71
CA ILE A 16 7.18 -5.27 -7.85
C ILE A 16 6.52 -4.65 -9.08
N MET A 17 7.09 -3.56 -9.57
CA MET A 17 6.67 -2.89 -10.80
C MET A 17 7.90 -2.51 -11.65
N PRO A 18 7.77 -2.42 -12.98
CA PRO A 18 8.82 -1.88 -13.84
C PRO A 18 9.14 -0.42 -13.49
N GLY A 19 10.43 -0.08 -13.43
CA GLY A 19 10.91 1.30 -13.23
C GLY A 19 11.01 1.75 -11.78
N MET A 20 9.95 1.60 -10.99
CA MET A 20 9.91 2.00 -9.57
C MET A 20 9.21 0.93 -8.73
N SER A 21 9.76 0.59 -7.56
CA SER A 21 9.11 -0.37 -6.66
C SER A 21 7.94 0.26 -5.91
N GLY A 22 6.97 -0.56 -5.47
CA GLY A 22 5.87 -0.10 -4.62
C GLY A 22 6.34 0.64 -3.36
N PRO A 23 7.33 0.12 -2.62
CA PRO A 23 7.89 0.80 -1.45
C PRO A 23 8.51 2.16 -1.77
N GLU A 24 9.25 2.28 -2.87
CA GLU A 24 9.83 3.55 -3.31
C GLU A 24 8.75 4.58 -3.68
N LEU A 25 7.67 4.13 -4.33
CA LEU A 25 6.52 4.97 -4.62
C LEU A 25 5.84 5.45 -3.33
N ALA A 26 5.61 4.53 -2.40
CA ALA A 26 4.97 4.83 -1.12
C ALA A 26 5.76 5.85 -0.31
N GLU A 27 7.08 5.70 -0.21
CA GLU A 27 7.96 6.64 0.49
C GLU A 27 7.82 8.06 -0.08
N ARG A 28 7.88 8.21 -1.41
CA ARG A 28 7.74 9.52 -2.07
C ARG A 28 6.37 10.15 -1.85
N LEU A 29 5.30 9.35 -1.79
CA LEU A 29 3.94 9.85 -1.62
C LEU A 29 3.61 10.18 -0.17
N VAL A 30 4.06 9.36 0.79
CA VAL A 30 3.86 9.62 2.22
C VAL A 30 4.59 10.90 2.66
N GLN A 31 5.78 11.18 2.13
CA GLN A 31 6.48 12.45 2.37
C GLN A 31 5.66 13.69 1.93
N ARG A 32 4.83 13.54 0.89
CA ARG A 32 3.97 14.61 0.36
C ARG A 32 2.57 14.62 0.99
N HIS A 33 2.12 13.47 1.48
CA HIS A 33 0.81 13.24 2.07
C HIS A 33 0.96 12.42 3.36
N PRO A 34 1.31 13.04 4.50
CA PRO A 34 1.59 12.30 5.74
C PRO A 34 0.42 11.48 6.29
N GLY A 35 -0.82 11.79 5.89
CA GLY A 35 -2.01 11.01 6.22
C GLY A 35 -2.33 9.86 5.25
N LEU A 36 -1.56 9.70 4.17
CA LEU A 36 -1.77 8.66 3.18
C LEU A 36 -1.44 7.30 3.77
N LYS A 37 -2.42 6.41 3.77
CA LYS A 37 -2.21 5.01 4.15
C LYS A 37 -1.70 4.20 2.97
N VAL A 38 -1.03 3.09 3.24
CA VAL A 38 -0.42 2.25 2.20
C VAL A 38 -0.82 0.78 2.41
N LEU A 39 -1.27 0.14 1.34
CA LEU A 39 -1.54 -1.29 1.27
C LEU A 39 -0.82 -1.88 0.05
N PHE A 40 0.02 -2.89 0.27
CA PHE A 40 0.73 -3.56 -0.80
C PHE A 40 0.03 -4.84 -1.25
N MET A 41 0.20 -5.19 -2.53
CA MET A 41 -0.19 -6.48 -3.09
C MET A 41 1.07 -7.27 -3.48
N SER A 42 1.19 -8.54 -3.09
CA SER A 42 2.33 -9.39 -3.47
C SER A 42 1.89 -10.74 -4.00
N GLY A 43 2.43 -11.19 -5.15
CA GLY A 43 2.29 -12.57 -5.63
C GLY A 43 3.45 -13.49 -5.27
N TYR A 44 4.41 -13.01 -4.48
CA TYR A 44 5.57 -13.76 -4.02
C TYR A 44 5.45 -14.03 -2.51
N THR A 45 6.17 -15.04 -2.03
CA THR A 45 6.20 -15.44 -0.62
C THR A 45 6.66 -14.29 0.28
N GLU A 46 6.29 -14.35 1.55
CA GLU A 46 6.64 -13.34 2.58
C GLU A 46 8.16 -13.08 2.62
N ASP A 47 9.00 -14.09 2.44
CA ASP A 47 10.48 -13.96 2.39
C ASP A 47 10.98 -13.02 1.29
N ALA A 48 10.34 -13.04 0.10
CA ALA A 48 10.69 -12.17 -1.02
C ALA A 48 10.30 -10.70 -0.75
N VAL A 49 9.27 -10.50 0.06
CA VAL A 49 8.75 -9.21 0.51
C VAL A 49 9.59 -8.67 1.68
N GLU A 50 10.10 -9.55 2.54
CA GLU A 50 10.97 -9.23 3.68
C GLU A 50 12.32 -8.68 3.22
N SER A 51 12.95 -9.35 2.25
CA SER A 51 14.25 -8.95 1.69
C SER A 51 14.28 -7.55 1.07
N ARG A 52 13.11 -6.95 0.80
CA ARG A 52 12.96 -5.61 0.21
C ARG A 52 12.48 -4.55 1.20
N GLY A 53 12.45 -4.87 2.50
CA GLY A 53 12.14 -3.92 3.57
C GLY A 53 10.65 -3.65 3.76
N VAL A 54 9.75 -4.40 3.12
CA VAL A 54 8.29 -4.19 3.25
C VAL A 54 7.78 -4.72 4.60
N LEU A 55 8.29 -5.88 5.04
CA LEU A 55 7.94 -6.46 6.35
C LEU A 55 8.66 -5.78 7.52
N GLY A 56 9.89 -5.29 7.30
CA GLY A 56 10.64 -4.52 8.31
C GLY A 56 9.97 -3.20 8.73
N LEU A 57 8.99 -2.73 7.94
CA LEU A 57 8.20 -1.52 8.20
C LEU A 57 6.81 -1.83 8.79
N GLY A 58 6.45 -3.10 8.99
CA GLY A 58 5.10 -3.50 9.44
C GLY A 58 3.99 -3.12 8.45
N ALA A 59 4.32 -2.94 7.17
CA ALA A 59 3.38 -2.43 6.18
C ALA A 59 2.26 -3.44 5.88
N PRO A 60 0.99 -3.00 5.79
CA PRO A 60 -0.12 -3.87 5.41
C PRO A 60 0.07 -4.47 4.01
N LEU A 61 -0.20 -5.76 3.89
CA LEU A 61 -0.15 -6.49 2.62
C LEU A 61 -1.39 -7.36 2.38
N VAL A 62 -1.66 -7.63 1.11
CA VAL A 62 -2.58 -8.66 0.61
C VAL A 62 -1.85 -9.57 -0.38
N LEU A 63 -1.92 -10.89 -0.17
CA LEU A 63 -1.25 -11.87 -1.02
C LEU A 63 -2.11 -12.24 -2.22
N LYS A 64 -1.50 -12.31 -3.41
CA LYS A 64 -2.12 -12.79 -4.64
C LYS A 64 -1.98 -14.33 -4.71
N PRO A 65 -2.99 -15.06 -5.22
CA PRO A 65 -4.30 -14.55 -5.63
C PRO A 65 -5.18 -14.22 -4.41
N PHE A 66 -5.99 -13.18 -4.51
CA PHE A 66 -6.98 -12.78 -3.51
C PHE A 66 -8.37 -12.65 -4.13
N THR A 67 -9.42 -12.79 -3.32
CA THR A 67 -10.78 -12.49 -3.74
C THR A 67 -11.09 -10.99 -3.60
N PRO A 68 -12.13 -10.46 -4.28
CA PRO A 68 -12.61 -9.10 -4.05
C PRO A 68 -12.96 -8.82 -2.57
N ASP A 69 -13.51 -9.80 -1.87
CA ASP A 69 -13.89 -9.67 -0.45
C ASP A 69 -12.65 -9.60 0.45
N ASP A 70 -11.61 -10.36 0.15
CA ASP A 70 -10.32 -10.28 0.86
C ASP A 70 -9.71 -8.89 0.70
N LEU A 71 -9.71 -8.35 -0.52
CA LEU A 71 -9.21 -7.01 -0.80
C LEU A 71 -10.04 -5.95 -0.08
N ALA A 72 -11.37 -6.02 -0.17
CA ALA A 72 -12.26 -5.05 0.46
C ALA A 72 -12.10 -5.02 1.99
N ARG A 73 -12.01 -6.21 2.61
CA ARG A 73 -11.72 -6.35 4.04
C ARG A 73 -10.39 -5.71 4.41
N ARG A 74 -9.32 -6.00 3.66
CA ARG A 74 -7.99 -5.45 3.97
C ARG A 74 -7.92 -3.94 3.78
N VAL A 75 -8.56 -3.41 2.74
CA VAL A 75 -8.74 -1.97 2.53
C VAL A 75 -9.46 -1.35 3.72
N ARG A 76 -10.54 -1.98 4.21
CA ARG A 76 -11.30 -1.48 5.36
C ARG A 76 -10.47 -1.45 6.63
N GLU A 77 -9.76 -2.54 6.93
CA GLU A 77 -8.85 -2.62 8.08
C GLU A 77 -7.83 -1.47 8.08
N VAL A 78 -7.18 -1.21 6.94
CA VAL A 78 -6.19 -0.12 6.82
C VAL A 78 -6.86 1.24 6.98
N LEU A 79 -7.98 1.48 6.30
CA LEU A 79 -8.71 2.76 6.40
C LEU A 79 -9.25 3.04 7.81
N ASP A 80 -9.53 2.01 8.60
CA ASP A 80 -10.08 2.16 9.96
C ASP A 80 -9.00 2.23 11.05
N GLN A 81 -7.74 1.86 10.76
CA GLN A 81 -6.62 2.08 11.69
C GLN A 81 -6.49 3.57 12.00
N ARG A 82 -6.73 3.95 13.27
CA ARG A 82 -6.47 5.30 13.75
C ARG A 82 -4.96 5.47 13.93
N GLY A 83 -4.38 6.46 13.25
CA GLY A 83 -3.07 7.01 13.60
C GLY A 83 -3.14 7.87 14.85
#